data_AF-A0A958FIM8-F1
#
_entry.id   AF-A0A958FIM8-F1
#
_cell.length_a   1.000
_cell.length_b   1.000
_cell.length_c   1.000
_cell.angle_alpha   90.00
_cell.angle_beta   90.00
_cell.angle_gamma   90.00
#
_symmetry.space_group_name_H-M   'P 1'
#
loop_
_entity.id
_entity.type
_entity.pdbx_description
1 polymer ?
#
loop_
_entity_poly.entity_id
_entity_poly.type
_entity_poly.pdbx_seq_one_letter_code
_entity_poly.pdbx_strand_id
1 'polypeptide(L)'
;GVMTGKFKSSKDMVGAMSKAMEGMAYYIVMAFFCALFIYAFNNSNIGALMAIKGAETLKALALPAWVTIIGIIFLSAFVNLFVGSASAKWALLAPIFVPMLMQVGISPELT
;
A
#
# COMPACT_ATOMS: atom_id res chain seq x y z
N GLY A 1 24.73 17.72 11.67
CA GLY A 1 25.14 17.57 10.26
C GLY A 1 26.29 18.49 9.94
N VAL A 2 25.97 19.76 9.61
CA VAL A 2 26.97 20.82 9.36
C VAL A 2 27.68 21.24 10.65
N MET A 3 26.92 21.44 11.74
CA MET A 3 27.46 21.84 13.06
C MET A 3 28.31 20.76 13.76
N THR A 4 28.13 19.50 13.38
CA THR A 4 28.90 18.34 13.89
C THR A 4 30.04 17.94 12.95
N GLY A 5 30.31 18.73 11.90
CA GLY A 5 31.38 18.48 10.92
C GLY A 5 31.17 17.29 9.98
N LYS A 6 29.99 16.64 9.99
CA LYS A 6 29.66 15.48 9.14
C LYS A 6 29.36 15.85 7.69
N PHE A 7 28.91 17.07 7.44
CA PHE A 7 28.69 17.61 6.09
C PHE A 7 29.51 18.88 5.94
N LYS A 8 30.64 18.80 5.23
CA LYS A 8 31.59 19.92 5.05
C LYS A 8 31.41 20.62 3.71
N SER A 9 30.85 19.93 2.72
CA SER A 9 30.50 20.52 1.44
C SER A 9 29.18 19.95 0.89
N SER A 10 28.61 20.63 -0.10
CA SER A 10 27.44 20.15 -0.84
C SER A 10 27.69 18.76 -1.47
N LYS A 11 28.95 18.42 -1.80
CA LYS A 11 29.30 17.07 -2.28
C LYS A 11 29.09 15.98 -1.22
N ASP A 12 29.35 16.28 0.06
CA ASP A 12 29.14 15.30 1.14
C ASP A 12 27.65 15.03 1.35
N MET A 13 26.83 16.08 1.17
CA MET A 13 25.38 15.97 1.23
C MET A 13 24.83 15.13 0.07
N VAL A 14 25.31 15.37 -1.15
CA VAL A 14 24.96 14.55 -2.33
C VAL A 14 25.42 13.10 -2.12
N GLY A 15 26.64 12.87 -1.62
CA GLY A 15 27.15 11.52 -1.35
C GLY A 15 26.32 10.75 -0.32
N ALA A 16 25.86 11.41 0.75
CA ALA A 16 24.97 10.78 1.72
C ALA A 16 23.58 10.48 1.15
N MET A 17 23.04 11.36 0.29
CA MET A 17 21.79 11.10 -0.43
C MET A 17 21.94 9.90 -1.37
N SER A 18 23.04 9.81 -2.13
CA SER A 18 23.32 8.66 -2.99
C SER A 18 23.41 7.35 -2.20
N LYS A 19 24.09 7.36 -1.05
CA LYS A 19 24.18 6.18 -0.17
C LYS A 19 22.85 5.78 0.45
N ALA A 20 21.98 6.74 0.76
CA ALA A 20 20.63 6.46 1.19
C ALA A 20 19.79 5.82 0.07
N MET A 21 19.92 6.31 -1.18
CA MET A 21 19.24 5.72 -2.34
C MET A 21 19.70 4.30 -2.65
N GLU A 22 20.98 3.98 -2.43
CA GLU A 22 21.52 2.63 -2.57
C GLU A 22 20.80 1.64 -1.62
N GLY A 23 20.54 2.04 -0.37
CA GLY A 23 19.77 1.24 0.59
C GLY A 23 18.30 1.04 0.19
N MET A 24 17.75 1.90 -0.67
CA MET A 24 16.38 1.76 -1.18
C MET A 24 16.30 1.00 -2.51
N ALA A 25 17.41 0.53 -3.08
CA ALA A 25 17.42 -0.13 -4.38
C ALA A 25 16.43 -1.32 -4.45
N TYR A 26 16.38 -2.14 -3.38
CA TYR A 26 15.43 -3.25 -3.28
C TYR A 26 13.96 -2.78 -3.31
N TYR A 27 13.65 -1.71 -2.57
CA TYR A 27 12.31 -1.13 -2.56
C TYR A 27 11.91 -0.58 -3.92
N ILE A 28 12.84 0.08 -4.63
CA ILE A 28 12.59 0.63 -5.97
C ILE A 28 12.25 -0.48 -6.98
N VAL A 29 13.00 -1.59 -6.98
CA VAL A 29 12.73 -2.72 -7.86
C VAL A 29 11.36 -3.34 -7.56
N MET A 30 11.04 -3.55 -6.28
CA MET A 30 9.74 -4.07 -5.87
C MET A 30 8.59 -3.12 -6.28
N ALA A 31 8.74 -1.83 -6.00
CA ALA A 31 7.73 -0.81 -6.32
C ALA A 31 7.51 -0.70 -7.83
N PHE A 32 8.55 -0.89 -8.65
CA PHE A 32 8.43 -0.94 -10.11
C PHE A 32 7.51 -2.09 -10.57
N PHE A 33 7.73 -3.30 -10.06
CA PHE A 33 6.84 -4.43 -10.39
C PHE A 33 5.43 -4.26 -9.84
N CYS A 34 5.28 -3.70 -8.63
CA CYS A 34 3.97 -3.38 -8.08
C CYS A 34 3.24 -2.35 -8.96
N ALA A 35 3.93 -1.32 -9.44
CA ALA A 35 3.37 -0.32 -10.34
C ALA A 35 2.91 -0.93 -11.67
N LEU A 36 3.70 -1.84 -12.26
CA LEU A 36 3.30 -2.58 -13.46
C LEU A 36 2.07 -3.46 -13.22
N PHE A 37 2.02 -4.15 -12.07
CA PHE A 37 0.85 -4.92 -11.66
C PHE A 37 -0.38 -4.02 -11.52
N ILE A 38 -0.28 -2.92 -10.78
CA ILE A 38 -1.39 -1.95 -10.59
C ILE A 38 -1.86 -1.40 -11.93
N TYR A 39 -0.93 -1.06 -12.83
CA TYR A 39 -1.27 -0.59 -14.17
C TYR A 39 -2.06 -1.64 -14.96
N ALA A 40 -1.57 -2.89 -15.02
CA ALA A 40 -2.28 -3.97 -15.70
C ALA A 40 -3.62 -4.31 -15.03
N PHE A 41 -3.68 -4.25 -13.70
CA PHE A 41 -4.86 -4.53 -12.89
C PHE A 41 -5.96 -3.47 -13.07
N ASN A 42 -5.56 -2.21 -13.20
CA ASN A 42 -6.48 -1.11 -13.52
C ASN A 42 -6.92 -1.16 -14.99
N ASN A 43 -6.00 -1.38 -15.93
CA ASN A 43 -6.32 -1.42 -17.36
C ASN A 43 -7.26 -2.59 -17.72
N SER A 44 -7.15 -3.72 -16.99
CA SER A 44 -8.04 -4.88 -17.16
C SER A 44 -9.42 -4.73 -16.52
N ASN A 45 -9.68 -3.64 -15.77
CA ASN A 45 -10.90 -3.44 -14.97
C ASN A 45 -11.17 -4.53 -13.92
N ILE A 46 -10.24 -5.45 -13.68
CA ILE A 46 -10.40 -6.52 -12.69
C ILE A 46 -10.46 -5.92 -11.28
N GLY A 47 -9.73 -4.84 -11.02
CA GLY A 47 -9.80 -4.12 -9.75
C GLY A 47 -11.17 -3.54 -9.45
N ALA A 48 -11.77 -2.85 -10.43
CA ALA A 48 -13.11 -2.33 -10.32
C ALA A 48 -14.14 -3.47 -10.11
N LEU A 49 -14.01 -4.57 -10.86
CA LEU A 49 -14.92 -5.70 -10.77
C LEU A 49 -14.81 -6.43 -9.42
N MET A 50 -13.60 -6.62 -8.90
CA MET A 50 -13.38 -7.17 -7.55
C MET A 50 -13.90 -6.25 -6.46
N ALA A 51 -13.72 -4.93 -6.60
CA ALA A 51 -14.23 -3.96 -5.64
C ALA A 51 -15.77 -3.97 -5.59
N ILE A 52 -16.43 -4.02 -6.75
CA ILE A 52 -17.90 -4.08 -6.83
C ILE A 52 -18.43 -5.38 -6.23
N LYS A 53 -17.90 -6.54 -6.66
CA LYS A 53 -18.34 -7.84 -6.13
C LYS A 53 -18.07 -7.96 -4.63
N GLY A 54 -16.92 -7.47 -4.15
CA GLY A 54 -16.61 -7.46 -2.72
C GLY A 54 -17.52 -6.53 -1.92
N ALA A 55 -17.88 -5.37 -2.47
CA ALA A 55 -18.84 -4.47 -1.85
C ALA A 55 -20.26 -5.08 -1.82
N GLU A 56 -20.67 -5.77 -2.89
CA GLU A 56 -21.96 -6.48 -2.94
C GLU A 56 -22.04 -7.62 -1.93
N THR A 57 -20.98 -8.43 -1.76
CA THR A 57 -20.97 -9.50 -0.75
C THR A 57 -21.03 -8.93 0.66
N LEU A 58 -20.30 -7.85 0.94
CA LEU A 58 -20.35 -7.15 2.23
C LEU A 58 -21.74 -6.53 2.50
N LYS A 59 -22.37 -5.95 1.49
CA LYS A 59 -23.75 -5.42 1.57
C LYS A 59 -24.78 -6.54 1.78
N ALA A 60 -24.64 -7.66 1.08
CA ALA A 60 -25.53 -8.82 1.21
C ALA A 60 -25.48 -9.46 2.61
N LEU A 61 -24.33 -9.40 3.28
CA LEU A 61 -24.17 -9.86 4.65
C LEU A 61 -24.72 -8.86 5.68
N ALA A 62 -25.17 -7.67 5.27
CA ALA A 62 -25.70 -6.60 6.12
C ALA A 62 -24.81 -6.28 7.34
N LEU A 63 -23.49 -6.38 7.16
CA LEU A 63 -22.54 -6.27 8.27
C LEU A 63 -22.40 -4.82 8.75
N PRO A 64 -22.44 -4.56 10.07
CA PRO A 64 -22.11 -3.26 10.62
C PRO A 64 -20.68 -2.85 10.25
N ALA A 65 -20.46 -1.56 9.95
CA ALA A 65 -19.17 -1.03 9.51
C ALA A 65 -17.98 -1.43 10.42
N TRP A 66 -18.19 -1.51 11.73
CA TRP A 66 -17.18 -1.95 12.71
C TRP A 66 -16.71 -3.39 12.48
N VAL A 67 -17.61 -4.29 12.07
CA VAL A 67 -17.29 -5.70 11.80
C VAL A 67 -16.45 -5.83 10.53
N THR A 68 -16.77 -5.03 9.52
CA THR A 68 -16.00 -4.97 8.25
C THR A 68 -14.56 -4.51 8.49
N ILE A 69 -14.37 -3.49 9.33
CA ILE A 69 -13.05 -2.97 9.70
C ILE A 69 -12.24 -4.03 10.47
N ILE A 70 -12.85 -4.71 11.45
CA ILE A 70 -12.19 -5.80 12.18
C ILE A 70 -11.78 -6.94 11.24
N GLY A 71 -12.64 -7.31 10.29
CA GLY A 71 -12.33 -8.33 9.28
C GLY A 71 -11.12 -7.96 8.43
N ILE A 72 -11.01 -6.69 8.02
CA ILE A 72 -9.85 -6.18 7.27
C ILE A 72 -8.58 -6.19 8.12
N ILE A 73 -8.66 -5.84 9.41
CA ILE A 73 -7.52 -5.89 10.32
C ILE A 73 -7.00 -7.33 10.44
N PHE A 74 -7.88 -8.31 10.63
CA PHE A 74 -7.50 -9.73 10.67
C PHE A 74 -6.88 -10.22 9.37
N LEU A 75 -7.45 -9.84 8.23
CA LEU A 75 -6.92 -10.18 6.92
C LEU A 75 -5.53 -9.56 6.70
N SER A 76 -5.35 -8.28 7.07
CA SER A 76 -4.05 -7.58 7.01
C SER A 76 -3.02 -8.22 7.94
N ALA A 77 -3.43 -8.67 9.13
CA ALA A 77 -2.58 -9.40 10.07
C ALA A 77 -2.16 -10.77 9.52
N PHE A 78 -3.08 -11.50 8.88
CA PHE A 78 -2.77 -12.77 8.21
C PHE A 78 -1.76 -12.57 7.08
N VAL A 79 -1.97 -11.58 6.20
CA VAL A 79 -1.03 -11.25 5.12
C VAL A 79 0.33 -10.79 5.67
N ASN A 80 0.36 -10.22 6.89
CA ASN A 80 1.61 -9.83 7.55
C ASN A 80 2.56 -11.00 7.81
N LEU A 81 2.03 -12.21 7.97
CA LEU A 81 2.84 -13.40 8.20
C LEU A 81 3.61 -13.83 6.95
N PHE A 82 3.14 -13.45 5.76
CA PHE A 82 3.77 -13.78 4.47
C PHE A 82 4.60 -12.62 3.91
N VAL A 83 4.17 -11.38 4.17
CA VAL A 83 4.83 -10.17 3.67
C VAL A 83 5.20 -9.28 4.84
N GLY A 84 6.48 -9.32 5.23
CA GLY A 84 7.00 -8.51 6.35
C GLY A 84 7.15 -7.01 6.03
N SER A 85 7.16 -6.62 4.76
CA SER A 85 7.22 -5.20 4.37
C SER A 85 5.82 -4.57 4.35
N ALA A 86 5.57 -3.64 5.27
CA ALA A 86 4.30 -2.93 5.38
C ALA A 86 3.95 -2.17 4.09
N SER A 87 4.93 -1.46 3.49
CA SER A 87 4.74 -0.71 2.25
C SER A 87 4.46 -1.62 1.05
N ALA A 88 5.11 -2.79 0.98
CA ALA A 88 4.87 -3.77 -0.07
C ALA A 88 3.46 -4.34 0.00
N LYS A 89 3.00 -4.67 1.21
CA LYS A 89 1.65 -5.17 1.45
C LYS A 89 0.61 -4.14 1.03
N TRP A 90 0.75 -2.90 1.48
CA TRP A 90 -0.22 -1.86 1.17
C TRP A 90 -0.27 -1.52 -0.31
N ALA A 91 0.88 -1.50 -0.99
CA ALA A 91 0.93 -1.27 -2.44
C ALA A 91 0.10 -2.29 -3.25
N LEU A 92 -0.02 -3.53 -2.76
CA LEU A 92 -0.82 -4.59 -3.40
C LEU A 92 -2.30 -4.55 -3.02
N LEU A 93 -2.62 -4.20 -1.78
CA LEU A 93 -3.99 -4.24 -1.25
C LEU A 93 -4.79 -2.97 -1.56
N ALA A 94 -4.15 -1.80 -1.56
CA ALA A 94 -4.82 -0.51 -1.76
C ALA A 94 -5.69 -0.41 -3.04
N PRO A 95 -5.27 -0.92 -4.21
CA PRO A 95 -6.07 -0.84 -5.44
C PRO A 95 -7.41 -1.59 -5.38
N ILE A 96 -7.56 -2.53 -4.43
CA ILE A 96 -8.76 -3.37 -4.28
C ILE A 96 -9.58 -2.88 -3.09
N PHE A 97 -8.94 -2.70 -1.93
CA PHE A 97 -9.61 -2.40 -0.68
C PHE A 97 -10.14 -0.97 -0.62
N VAL A 98 -9.39 0.02 -1.14
CA VAL A 98 -9.83 1.43 -1.09
C VAL A 98 -11.12 1.63 -1.91
N PRO A 99 -11.21 1.21 -3.19
CA PRO A 99 -12.46 1.36 -3.94
C PRO A 99 -13.62 0.55 -3.37
N MET A 100 -13.35 -0.63 -2.81
CA MET A 100 -14.37 -1.49 -2.20
C MET A 100 -15.01 -0.83 -0.97
N LEU A 101 -14.20 -0.29 -0.07
CA LEU A 101 -14.68 0.32 1.18
C LEU A 101 -15.41 1.63 0.95
N MET A 102 -14.95 2.42 -0.03
CA MET A 102 -15.67 3.61 -0.48
C MET A 102 -17.09 3.27 -0.97
N GLN A 103 -17.29 2.14 -1.66
CA GLN A 103 -18.62 1.71 -2.11
C GLN A 103 -19.56 1.25 -0.98
N VAL A 104 -19.01 0.87 0.18
CA VAL A 104 -19.77 0.49 1.37
C VAL A 104 -19.99 1.70 2.31
N GLY A 105 -19.49 2.87 1.93
CA GLY A 105 -19.67 4.12 2.69
C GLY A 105 -18.65 4.34 3.81
N ILE A 106 -17.54 3.59 3.80
CA ILE A 106 -16.43 3.78 4.74
C ILE A 106 -15.43 4.76 4.09
N SER A 107 -15.18 5.89 4.76
CA SER A 107 -14.24 6.91 4.28
C SER A 107 -12.84 6.33 4.11
N PRO A 108 -12.11 6.70 3.05
CA PRO A 108 -10.76 6.18 2.78
C PRO A 108 -9.75 6.52 3.87
N GLU A 109 -10.00 7.55 4.69
CA GLU A 109 -9.16 7.93 5.83
C GLU A 109 -9.14 6.89 6.98
N LEU A 110 -10.10 5.95 6.99
CA LEU A 110 -10.18 4.86 7.96
C LEU A 110 -9.47 3.57 7.50
N THR A 111 -8.87 3.54 6.29
CA THR A 111 -8.19 2.36 5.73
C THR A 111 -6.71 2.63 5.48
#